data_AF-A0A378MHU8-F1
#
_entry.id   AF-A0A378MHU8-F1
#
_cell.length_a   1.000
_cell.length_b   1.000
_cell.length_c   1.000
_cell.angle_alpha   90.00
_cell.angle_beta   90.00
_cell.angle_gamma   90.00
#
_symmetry.space_group_name_H-M   'P 1'
#
loop_
_entity.id
_entity.type
_entity.pdbx_description
1 polymer ?
#
loop_
_entity_poly.entity_id
_entity_poly.type
_entity_poly.pdbx_seq_one_letter_code
_entity_poly.pdbx_strand_id
1 'polypeptide(L)' 'MIFSSKENLLLNHLNFEEFVSAKYLSKELYVSSKTIYRIVKRINEISLKDYHVPLVDSEAGKGYKLNNFFSIKIFTLLFR' A
#
# COMPACT_ATOMS: atom_id res chain seq x y z
N MET A 1 3.37 -5.26 -11.95
CA MET A 1 2.20 -5.07 -11.06
C MET A 1 1.01 -4.51 -11.83
N ILE A 2 -0.14 -5.18 -11.74
CA ILE A 2 -1.44 -4.69 -12.22
C ILE A 2 -2.39 -4.79 -11.04
N PHE A 3 -3.05 -3.69 -10.68
CA PHE A 3 -3.95 -3.60 -9.55
C PHE A 3 -5.38 -3.30 -10.02
N SER A 4 -6.35 -3.86 -9.31
CA SER A 4 -7.77 -3.55 -9.46
C SER A 4 -8.08 -2.12 -9.02
N SER A 5 -9.25 -1.60 -9.39
CA SER A 5 -9.69 -0.27 -8.98
C SER A 5 -9.72 -0.09 -7.45
N LYS A 6 -10.10 -1.12 -6.69
CA LYS A 6 -10.14 -1.06 -5.22
C LYS A 6 -8.75 -0.99 -4.60
N GLU A 7 -7.79 -1.72 -5.17
CA GLU A 7 -6.39 -1.69 -4.74
C GLU A 7 -5.75 -0.34 -5.06
N ASN A 8 -5.99 0.19 -6.27
CA ASN A 8 -5.53 1.53 -6.65
C ASN A 8 -6.14 2.63 -5.77
N LEU A 9 -7.43 2.55 -5.45
CA LEU A 9 -8.06 3.50 -4.53
C LEU A 9 -7.38 3.47 -3.15
N LEU A 10 -7.10 2.29 -2.60
CA LEU A 10 -6.36 2.19 -1.34
C LEU A 10 -4.96 2.80 -1.45
N LEU A 11 -4.22 2.48 -2.50
CA LEU A 11 -2.86 2.99 -2.71
C LEU A 11 -2.83 4.52 -2.82
N ASN A 12 -3.84 5.14 -3.43
CA ASN A 12 -3.94 6.60 -3.57
C ASN A 12 -4.08 7.33 -2.22
N HIS A 13 -4.46 6.64 -1.14
CA HIS A 13 -4.51 7.21 0.20
C HIS A 13 -3.21 7.04 0.98
N LEU A 14 -2.23 6.28 0.47
CA LEU A 14 -0.98 6.02 1.17
C LEU A 14 0.14 6.94 0.66
N ASN A 15 1.11 7.20 1.52
CA ASN A 15 2.35 7.91 1.20
C ASN A 15 3.56 7.15 1.79
N PHE A 16 4.78 7.60 1.55
CA PHE A 16 6.00 6.91 2.02
C PHE A 16 6.43 7.31 3.45
N GLU A 17 5.93 8.43 3.95
CA GLU A 17 6.40 9.10 5.17
C GLU A 17 5.60 8.64 6.39
N GLU A 18 4.28 8.83 6.34
CA GLU A 18 3.37 8.68 7.46
C GLU A 18 2.45 7.46 7.32
N PHE A 19 2.15 6.84 8.47
CA PHE A 19 1.19 5.75 8.54
C PHE A 19 -0.25 6.27 8.50
N VAL A 20 -1.05 5.66 7.64
CA VAL A 20 -2.49 5.91 7.52
C VAL A 20 -3.25 4.79 8.21
N SER A 21 -4.07 5.15 9.20
CA SER A 21 -4.76 4.16 10.03
C SER A 21 -5.78 3.34 9.25
N ALA A 22 -5.93 2.06 9.63
CA ALA A 22 -6.97 1.19 9.07
C ALA A 22 -8.38 1.77 9.26
N LYS A 23 -8.61 2.47 10.38
CA LYS A 23 -9.89 3.14 10.69
C LYS A 23 -10.19 4.25 9.69
N TYR A 24 -9.19 5.09 9.37
CA TYR A 24 -9.35 6.13 8.36
C TYR A 24 -9.67 5.52 6.99
N LEU A 25 -8.85 4.58 6.52
CA LEU A 25 -9.06 3.92 5.21
C LEU A 25 -10.42 3.21 5.14
N SER A 26 -10.86 2.59 6.23
CA SER A 26 -12.17 1.92 6.30
C SER A 26 -13.33 2.89 6.06
N LYS A 27 -13.20 4.12 6.56
CA LYS A 27 -14.20 5.18 6.40
C LYS A 27 -14.20 5.74 4.98
N GLU A 28 -13.02 6.08 4.46
CA GLU A 28 -12.88 6.67 3.13
C GLU A 28 -13.30 5.71 2.01
N LEU A 29 -12.98 4.42 2.17
CA LEU A 29 -13.28 3.40 1.17
C LEU A 29 -14.62 2.68 1.40
N TYR A 30 -15.37 3.05 2.45
CA TYR A 30 -16.66 2.45 2.83
C TYR A 30 -16.60 0.91 2.96
N VAL A 31 -15.54 0.40 3.60
CA VAL A 31 -15.34 -1.04 3.82
C VAL A 31 -14.84 -1.31 5.24
N SER A 32 -14.97 -2.55 5.72
CA SER A 32 -14.44 -2.92 7.04
C SER A 32 -12.90 -2.86 7.09
N SER A 33 -12.33 -2.64 8.29
CA SER A 33 -10.87 -2.76 8.50
C SER A 33 -10.31 -4.14 8.10
N LYS A 34 -11.11 -5.22 8.22
CA LYS A 34 -10.75 -6.56 7.74
C LYS A 34 -10.62 -6.61 6.22
N THR A 35 -11.44 -5.83 5.51
CA THR A 35 -11.34 -5.68 4.06
C THR A 35 -10.10 -4.90 3.68
N ILE A 36 -9.77 -3.81 4.39
CA ILE A 36 -8.50 -3.07 4.21
C ILE A 36 -7.30 -4.00 4.32
N TYR A 37 -7.24 -4.82 5.38
CA TYR A 37 -6.18 -5.82 5.56
C TYR A 37 -6.08 -6.79 4.37
N ARG A 38 -7.21 -7.30 3.87
CA ARG A 38 -7.24 -8.24 2.73
C ARG A 38 -6.74 -7.58 1.43
N ILE A 39 -7.12 -6.32 1.19
CA ILE A 39 -6.65 -5.55 0.04
C ILE A 39 -5.12 -5.35 0.13
N VAL A 40 -4.61 -4.91 1.28
CA VAL A 40 -3.15 -4.74 1.50
C VAL A 40 -2.40 -6.06 1.33
N LYS A 41 -2.92 -7.16 1.88
CA LYS A 41 -2.33 -8.49 1.71
C LYS A 41 -2.21 -8.85 0.22
N ARG A 42 -3.28 -8.62 -0.55
CA ARG A 42 -3.29 -8.93 -1.99
C ARG A 42 -2.29 -8.06 -2.77
N ILE A 43 -2.22 -6.77 -2.47
CA ILE A 43 -1.23 -5.85 -3.05
C ILE A 43 0.20 -6.38 -2.80
N ASN A 44 0.50 -6.76 -1.56
CA ASN A 44 1.82 -7.26 -1.20
C ASN A 44 2.14 -8.63 -1.83
N GLU A 45 1.17 -9.53 -1.98
CA GLU A 45 1.37 -10.77 -2.73
C GLU A 45 1.84 -10.52 -4.17
N ILE A 46 1.28 -9.50 -4.83
CA ILE A 46 1.67 -9.10 -6.19
C ILE A 46 3.09 -8.53 -6.20
N SER A 47 3.41 -7.61 -5.29
CA SER A 47 4.74 -6.99 -5.25
C SER A 47 5.85 -7.95 -4.83
N LEU A 48 5.55 -8.89 -3.92
CA LEU A 48 6.48 -9.93 -3.50
C LEU A 48 6.82 -10.88 -4.64
N LYS A 49 5.87 -11.16 -5.54
CA LYS A 49 6.11 -11.97 -6.74
C LYS A 49 7.05 -11.27 -7.73
N ASP A 50 6.87 -9.97 -7.95
CA ASP A 50 7.62 -9.21 -8.96
C ASP A 50 8.98 -8.70 -8.44
N TYR A 51 9.10 -8.43 -7.13
CA TYR A 51 10.24 -7.70 -6.56
C TYR A 51 10.78 -8.28 -5.25
N HIS A 52 10.16 -9.32 -4.68
CA HIS A 52 10.54 -9.88 -3.37
C HIS A 52 10.48 -8.88 -2.19
N VAL A 53 9.77 -7.76 -2.37
CA VAL A 53 9.59 -6.72 -1.35
C VAL A 53 8.10 -6.34 -1.27
N PRO A 54 7.50 -6.20 -0.07
CA PRO A 54 6.13 -5.72 0.06
C PRO A 54 6.01 -4.26 -0.38
N LEU A 55 4.97 -3.91 -1.12
CA LEU A 55 4.71 -2.53 -1.56
C LEU A 55 4.18 -1.66 -0.41
N VAL A 56 3.44 -2.26 0.52
CA VAL A 56 2.82 -1.59 1.65
C VAL A 56 3.37 -2.13 2.96
N ASP A 57 3.97 -1.26 3.75
CA ASP A 57 4.36 -1.55 5.13
C ASP A 57 3.13 -1.52 6.03
N SER A 58 3.03 -2.48 6.94
CA SER A 58 1.93 -2.61 7.90
C SER A 58 2.49 -2.65 9.31
N GLU A 59 2.00 -1.76 10.19
CA GLU A 59 2.39 -1.75 11.59
C GLU A 59 1.18 -1.76 12.52
N ALA A 60 1.16 -2.70 13.46
CA ALA A 60 0.07 -2.84 14.42
C ALA A 60 -0.10 -1.57 15.25
N GLY A 61 -1.34 -1.10 15.39
CA GLY A 61 -1.65 0.14 16.10
C GLY A 61 -1.39 1.44 15.30
N LYS A 62 -0.61 1.41 14.21
CA LYS A 62 -0.35 2.59 13.36
C LYS A 62 -1.14 2.58 12.05
N GLY A 63 -1.09 1.47 11.31
CA GLY A 63 -1.77 1.33 10.03
C GLY A 63 -0.81 0.99 8.89
N TYR A 64 -0.93 1.71 7.77
CA TYR A 64 -0.29 1.35 6.50
C TYR A 64 0.42 2.54 5.87
N LYS A 65 1.54 2.28 5.18
CA LYS A 65 2.22 3.26 4.32
C LYS A 65 2.94 2.57 3.16
N LEU A 66 3.36 3.33 2.16
CA LEU A 66 4.14 2.78 1.05
C LEU A 66 5.57 2.48 1.49
N ASN A 67 6.10 1.35 1.04
CA ASN A 67 7.45 0.92 1.37
C ASN A 67 8.49 1.77 0.62
N ASN A 68 9.47 2.29 1.34
CA ASN A 68 10.44 3.25 0.83
C ASN A 68 11.36 2.69 -0.29
N PHE A 69 11.48 1.36 -0.41
CA PHE A 69 12.15 0.70 -1.54
C PHE A 69 11.60 1.21 -2.89
N PHE A 70 10.29 1.43 -2.97
CA PHE A 70 9.64 1.85 -4.21
C PHE A 70 9.80 3.36 -4.47
N SER A 71 10.00 4.18 -3.44
CA SER A 71 10.35 5.60 -3.61
C SER A 71 11.71 5.77 -4.31
N ILE A 72 12.72 5.05 -3.83
CA ILE A 72 14.08 5.04 -4.40
C ILE A 72 14.08 4.53 -5.84
N LYS A 73 13.26 3.51 -6.12
CA LYS A 73 13.15 2.92 -7.46
C LYS A 73 12.48 3.87 -8.46
N ILE A 74 11.42 4.56 -8.04
CA ILE A 74 10.75 5.60 -8.85
C ILE A 74 11.73 6.73 -9.15
N PHE A 75 12.44 7.22 -8.13
CA PHE A 75 13.47 8.24 -8.30
C PHE A 75 14.52 7.79 -9.33
N THR A 76 15.09 6.59 -9.17
CA THR A 76 16.09 6.05 -10.12
C THR A 76 15.59 5.93 -11.56
N LEU A 77 14.29 5.71 -11.78
CA LEU A 77 13.70 5.62 -13.11
C LEU A 77 13.43 6.99 -13.75
N LEU A 78 13.12 8.01 -12.95
CA LEU A 78 12.80 9.36 -13.44
C LEU A 78 14.04 10.19 -13.85
N PHE A 79 15.23 9.78 -13.39
CA PHE A 79 16.50 10.48 -13.65
C PHE A 79 17.47 9.68 -14.54
N ARG A 80 16.94 8.81 -15.41
CA ARG A 80 17.68 8.16 -16.51
C ARG A 80 17.22 8.71 -17.84
#